data_AF-A0A162X6E0-F1
#
_entry.id   AF-A0A162X6E0-F1
#
_cell.length_a   1.000
_cell.length_b   1.000
_cell.length_c   1.000
_cell.angle_alpha   90.00
_cell.angle_beta   90.00
_cell.angle_gamma   90.00
#
_symmetry.space_group_name_H-M   'P 1'
#
loop_
_entity.id
_entity.type
_entity.pdbx_description
1 polymer ?
#
loop_
_entity_poly.entity_id
_entity_poly.type
_entity_poly.pdbx_seq_one_letter_code
_entity_poly.pdbx_strand_id
1 'polypeptide(L)'
;MEARYCIEECVYKGVGLLDESSTELNHERLIQEFKRGVAGAGQWGTVMDEAINVCTGSSGQESSDSSCSEIPHAFTRCLIRQLFLNCPADKWNNSAECNLVKDRMQVCPNIPPPPPIQHRPHNDSN
;
A
#
# COMPACT_ATOMS: atom_id res chain seq x y z
N MET A 1 4.74 17.18 1.18
CA MET A 1 3.92 16.09 1.78
C MET A 1 2.46 16.48 1.74
N GLU A 2 2.09 17.69 2.16
CA GLU A 2 0.76 18.31 1.97
C GLU A 2 0.00 17.91 0.69
N ALA A 3 0.53 18.22 -0.49
CA ALA A 3 -0.17 17.91 -1.75
C ALA A 3 -0.47 16.41 -1.91
N ARG A 4 0.42 15.53 -1.43
CA ARG A 4 0.22 14.08 -1.48
C ARG A 4 -0.89 13.65 -0.54
N TYR A 5 -0.92 14.17 0.68
CA TYR A 5 -1.97 13.88 1.66
C TYR A 5 -3.35 14.31 1.16
N CYS A 6 -3.45 15.52 0.61
CA CYS A 6 -4.72 15.99 0.06
C CYS A 6 -5.18 15.21 -1.18
N ILE A 7 -4.26 14.79 -2.06
CA ILE A 7 -4.60 13.94 -3.21
C ILE A 7 -5.11 12.58 -2.74
N GLU A 8 -4.39 11.94 -1.81
CA GLU A 8 -4.77 10.63 -1.29
C GLU A 8 -6.08 10.71 -0.47
N GLU A 9 -6.30 11.76 0.32
CA GLU A 9 -7.59 12.05 0.96
C GLU A 9 -8.72 12.19 -0.05
N CYS A 10 -8.53 13.04 -1.07
CA CYS A 10 -9.53 13.26 -2.13
C CYS A 10 -9.92 11.95 -2.82
N VAL A 11 -8.94 11.13 -3.18
CA VAL A 11 -9.18 9.82 -3.81
C VAL A 11 -9.94 8.90 -2.86
N TYR A 12 -9.48 8.78 -1.61
CA TYR A 12 -10.09 7.85 -0.64
C TYR A 12 -11.53 8.24 -0.31
N LYS A 13 -11.83 9.54 -0.14
CA LYS A 13 -13.21 10.01 0.03
C LYS A 13 -14.03 9.79 -1.24
N GLY A 14 -13.49 10.13 -2.40
CA GLY A 14 -14.18 10.00 -3.68
C GLY A 14 -14.62 8.58 -4.02
N VAL A 15 -13.91 7.56 -3.50
CA VAL A 15 -14.29 6.15 -3.65
C VAL A 15 -14.90 5.53 -2.38
N GLY A 16 -15.11 6.30 -1.32
CA GLY A 16 -15.75 5.88 -0.09
C GLY A 16 -14.90 4.98 0.82
N LEU A 17 -13.58 5.07 0.73
CA LEU A 17 -12.61 4.36 1.58
C LEU A 17 -12.28 5.11 2.86
N LEU A 18 -12.58 6.40 2.93
CA LEU A 18 -12.42 7.26 4.09
C LEU A 18 -13.77 7.93 4.37
N ASP A 19 -14.10 8.10 5.63
CA ASP A 19 -15.31 8.79 6.06
C ASP A 19 -15.32 10.28 5.66
N GLU A 20 -16.50 10.90 5.76
CA GLU A 20 -16.68 12.32 5.40
C GLU A 20 -15.88 13.27 6.30
N SER A 21 -15.60 12.87 7.54
CA SER A 21 -14.76 13.61 8.49
C SER A 21 -13.25 13.42 8.26
N SER A 22 -12.85 12.56 7.33
CA SER A 22 -11.45 12.22 7.07
C SER A 22 -10.70 11.62 8.28
N THR A 23 -11.43 11.01 9.22
CA THR A 23 -10.93 10.49 10.49
C THR A 23 -10.85 8.97 10.56
N GLU A 24 -11.59 8.24 9.71
CA GLU A 24 -11.65 6.79 9.80
C GLU A 24 -11.75 6.13 8.42
N LEU A 25 -11.04 5.00 8.27
CA LEU A 25 -11.10 4.18 7.07
C LEU A 25 -12.34 3.29 7.08
N ASN A 26 -13.03 3.20 5.95
CA ASN A 26 -14.09 2.23 5.75
C ASN A 26 -13.50 0.84 5.46
N HIS A 27 -13.33 0.04 6.51
CA HIS A 27 -12.69 -1.27 6.45
C HIS A 27 -13.37 -2.24 5.46
N GLU A 28 -14.70 -2.26 5.43
CA GLU A 28 -15.46 -3.10 4.49
C GLU A 28 -15.19 -2.69 3.05
N ARG A 29 -15.22 -1.39 2.77
CA ARG A 29 -14.97 -0.87 1.42
C ARG A 29 -13.51 -1.05 1.00
N LEU A 30 -12.56 -0.95 1.93
CA LEU A 30 -11.15 -1.27 1.69
C LEU A 30 -11.00 -2.72 1.21
N ILE A 31 -11.52 -3.67 1.97
CA ILE A 31 -11.50 -5.09 1.60
C ILE A 31 -12.12 -5.28 0.21
N GLN A 32 -13.30 -4.71 -0.03
CA GLN A 32 -13.98 -4.82 -1.31
C GLN A 32 -13.12 -4.28 -2.49
N GLU A 33 -12.64 -3.04 -2.39
CA GLU A 33 -11.95 -2.38 -3.50
C GLU A 33 -10.58 -2.98 -3.77
N PHE A 34 -9.78 -3.22 -2.72
CA PHE A 34 -8.43 -3.73 -2.90
C PHE A 34 -8.40 -5.21 -3.29
N LYS A 35 -9.30 -6.05 -2.77
CA LYS A 35 -9.43 -7.44 -3.24
C LYS A 35 -9.88 -7.52 -4.70
N ARG A 36 -10.77 -6.61 -5.13
CA ARG A 36 -11.18 -6.52 -6.53
C ARG A 36 -9.97 -6.28 -7.44
N GLY A 37 -9.00 -5.47 -6.99
CA GLY A 37 -7.75 -5.21 -7.72
C GLY A 37 -6.84 -6.43 -7.89
N VAL A 38 -6.96 -7.44 -7.02
CA VAL A 38 -6.18 -8.70 -7.07
C VAL A 38 -7.03 -9.93 -7.37
N ALA A 39 -8.27 -9.73 -7.84
CA ALA A 39 -9.17 -10.82 -8.16
C ALA A 39 -8.56 -11.70 -9.27
N GLY A 40 -8.50 -13.01 -9.02
CA GLY A 40 -7.89 -13.97 -9.95
C GLY A 40 -6.35 -13.99 -9.94
N ALA A 41 -5.68 -13.15 -9.14
CA ALA A 41 -4.22 -13.10 -9.04
C ALA A 41 -3.66 -14.13 -8.03
N GLY A 42 -4.18 -15.35 -8.02
CA GLY A 42 -3.69 -16.44 -7.15
C GLY A 42 -3.67 -16.07 -5.66
N GLN A 43 -2.51 -16.22 -5.01
CA GLN A 43 -2.33 -15.98 -3.57
C GLN A 43 -2.49 -14.51 -3.15
N TRP A 44 -2.50 -13.57 -4.09
CA TRP A 44 -2.61 -12.14 -3.78
C TRP A 44 -3.90 -11.76 -3.05
N GLY A 45 -5.00 -12.52 -3.22
CA GLY A 45 -6.22 -12.28 -2.46
C GLY A 45 -6.00 -12.41 -0.95
N THR A 46 -5.31 -13.47 -0.51
CA THR A 46 -4.99 -13.70 0.91
C THR A 46 -3.97 -12.68 1.41
N VAL A 47 -2.91 -12.43 0.64
CA VAL A 47 -1.88 -11.43 1.02
C VAL A 47 -2.49 -10.03 1.18
N MET A 48 -3.44 -9.66 0.30
CA MET A 48 -4.15 -8.38 0.39
C MET A 48 -5.01 -8.29 1.66
N ASP A 49 -5.79 -9.33 1.97
CA ASP A 49 -6.61 -9.37 3.19
C ASP A 49 -5.78 -9.17 4.46
N GLU A 50 -4.68 -9.91 4.57
CA GLU A 50 -3.76 -9.82 5.72
C GLU A 50 -3.13 -8.43 5.82
N ALA A 51 -2.69 -7.86 4.69
CA ALA A 51 -2.11 -6.54 4.65
C ALA A 51 -3.10 -5.45 5.07
N ILE A 52 -4.36 -5.50 4.62
CA ILE A 52 -5.40 -4.55 5.03
C ILE A 52 -5.61 -4.63 6.55
N ASN A 53 -5.79 -5.83 7.10
CA ASN A 53 -6.02 -6.03 8.54
C ASN A 53 -4.86 -5.49 9.40
N VAL A 54 -3.61 -5.67 8.96
CA VAL A 54 -2.43 -5.12 9.66
C VAL A 54 -2.38 -3.60 9.58
N CYS A 55 -2.71 -3.03 8.41
CA CYS A 55 -2.50 -1.62 8.12
C CYS A 55 -3.61 -0.70 8.62
N THR A 56 -4.84 -1.20 8.78
CA THR A 56 -5.93 -0.45 9.42
C THR A 56 -5.76 -0.36 10.94
N GLY A 57 -5.08 -1.32 11.58
CA GLY A 57 -4.73 -1.26 13.01
C GLY A 57 -3.60 -0.27 13.35
N SER A 58 -2.90 0.25 12.33
CA SER A 58 -1.69 1.08 12.47
C SER A 58 -1.92 2.57 12.14
N SER A 59 -3.13 2.97 11.76
CA SER A 59 -3.47 4.33 11.32
C SER A 59 -3.68 5.31 12.49
N GLY A 60 -2.70 5.38 13.40
CA GLY A 60 -2.61 6.48 14.35
C GLY A 60 -2.23 7.77 13.63
N GLN A 61 -2.91 8.87 13.98
CA GLN A 61 -2.53 10.22 13.56
C GLN A 61 -1.16 10.53 14.18
N GLU A 62 -0.08 10.49 13.40
CA GLU A 62 1.06 11.33 13.75
C GLU A 62 0.62 12.77 13.49
N SER A 63 0.84 13.66 14.45
CA SER A 63 0.46 15.06 14.31
C SER A 63 1.36 15.72 13.27
N SER A 64 0.95 15.77 12.01
CA SER A 64 1.50 16.77 11.08
C SER A 64 0.69 18.06 11.13
N ASP A 65 1.33 19.16 10.74
CA ASP A 65 0.70 20.45 10.50
C ASP A 65 -0.14 20.46 9.19
N SER A 66 -0.51 19.29 8.65
CA SER A 66 -1.25 19.21 7.40
C SER A 66 -2.71 19.60 7.55
N SER A 67 -3.22 20.32 6.54
CA SER A 67 -4.65 20.61 6.44
C SER A 67 -5.51 19.43 5.97
N CYS A 68 -4.88 18.35 5.49
CA CYS A 68 -5.54 17.16 4.96
C CYS A 68 -5.17 15.94 5.81
N SER A 69 -6.06 14.94 5.86
CA SER A 69 -5.83 13.71 6.61
C SER A 69 -4.64 12.91 6.08
N GLU A 70 -3.80 12.47 7.01
CA GLU A 70 -2.66 11.59 6.73
C GLU A 70 -3.03 10.11 6.71
N ILE A 71 -4.24 9.77 7.17
CA ILE A 71 -4.70 8.38 7.30
C ILE A 71 -4.60 7.61 5.98
N PRO A 72 -5.06 8.14 4.83
CA PRO A 72 -4.90 7.49 3.53
C PRO A 72 -3.44 7.22 3.17
N HIS A 73 -2.56 8.17 3.49
CA HIS A 73 -1.14 8.05 3.21
C HIS A 73 -0.47 6.98 4.06
N ALA A 74 -0.70 7.04 5.36
CA ALA A 74 -0.17 6.08 6.32
C ALA A 74 -0.62 4.66 5.97
N PHE A 75 -1.91 4.49 5.68
CA PHE A 75 -2.48 3.22 5.24
C PHE A 75 -1.86 2.73 3.92
N THR A 76 -1.82 3.56 2.88
CA THR A 76 -1.25 3.19 1.56
C THR A 76 0.22 2.78 1.69
N ARG A 77 1.01 3.55 2.46
CA ARG A 77 2.42 3.24 2.71
C ARG A 77 2.58 1.90 3.43
N CYS A 78 1.77 1.65 4.46
CA CYS A 78 1.77 0.37 5.15
C CYS A 78 1.37 -0.76 4.21
N LEU A 79 0.31 -0.59 3.42
CA LEU A 79 -0.23 -1.61 2.53
C LEU A 79 0.82 -2.05 1.50
N ILE A 80 1.45 -1.11 0.80
CA ILE A 80 2.50 -1.41 -0.19
C ILE A 80 3.68 -2.14 0.48
N ARG A 81 4.06 -1.72 1.69
CA ARG A 81 5.13 -2.37 2.45
C ARG A 81 4.78 -3.82 2.80
N GLN A 82 3.57 -4.08 3.30
CA GLN A 82 3.11 -5.44 3.61
C GLN A 82 3.03 -6.30 2.36
N LEU A 83 2.53 -5.77 1.25
CA LEU A 83 2.48 -6.49 -0.03
C LEU A 83 3.87 -6.87 -0.55
N PHE A 84 4.88 -6.00 -0.37
CA PHE A 84 6.26 -6.31 -0.75
C PHE A 84 6.87 -7.41 0.14
N LEU A 85 6.74 -7.27 1.47
CA LEU A 85 7.29 -8.22 2.43
C LEU A 85 6.65 -9.61 2.30
N ASN A 86 5.36 -9.65 1.95
CA ASN A 86 4.58 -10.87 1.79
C ASN A 86 4.31 -11.24 0.33
N CYS A 87 5.13 -10.74 -0.60
CA CYS A 87 5.01 -11.08 -2.02
C CYS A 87 5.02 -12.62 -2.20
N PRO A 88 4.03 -13.21 -2.90
CA PRO A 88 3.93 -14.65 -3.13
C PRO A 88 5.22 -15.24 -3.71
N ALA A 89 5.59 -16.43 -3.24
CA ALA A 89 6.87 -17.05 -3.61
C ALA A 89 6.99 -17.31 -5.12
N ASP A 90 5.88 -17.59 -5.81
CA ASP A 90 5.82 -17.80 -7.26
C ASP A 90 5.91 -16.50 -8.07
N LYS A 91 5.80 -15.34 -7.41
CA LYS A 91 5.97 -14.00 -8.00
C LYS A 91 7.26 -13.32 -7.57
N TRP A 92 7.93 -13.84 -6.54
CA TRP A 92 9.15 -13.26 -6.02
C TRP A 92 10.32 -13.46 -6.98
N ASN A 93 11.02 -12.38 -7.33
CA ASN A 93 12.29 -12.47 -8.03
C ASN A 93 13.39 -12.80 -7.02
N ASN A 94 13.89 -14.03 -7.04
CA ASN A 94 14.90 -14.52 -6.11
C ASN A 94 16.34 -14.09 -6.50
N SER A 95 16.53 -12.79 -6.75
CA SER A 95 17.87 -12.21 -6.96
C SER A 95 18.50 -11.77 -5.63
N ALA A 96 19.83 -11.66 -5.60
CA ALA A 96 20.55 -11.19 -4.41
C ALA A 96 20.09 -9.77 -3.99
N GLU A 97 19.82 -8.91 -4.96
CA GLU A 97 19.36 -7.54 -4.76
C GLU A 97 17.96 -7.48 -4.17
N CYS A 98 17.01 -8.25 -4.72
CA CYS A 98 15.64 -8.31 -4.19
C CYS A 98 15.63 -8.85 -2.75
N ASN A 99 16.41 -9.90 -2.48
CA ASN A 99 16.53 -10.47 -1.14
C ASN A 99 17.15 -9.49 -0.15
N LEU A 100 18.23 -8.79 -0.53
CA LEU A 100 18.84 -7.75 0.30
C LEU A 100 17.84 -6.66 0.66
N VAL A 101 17.04 -6.18 -0.30
CA VAL A 101 16.01 -5.16 -0.04
C VAL A 101 14.95 -5.68 0.92
N LYS A 102 14.47 -6.91 0.72
CA LYS A 102 13.47 -7.55 1.61
C LYS A 102 13.99 -7.68 3.03
N ASP A 103 15.20 -8.21 3.21
CA ASP A 103 15.84 -8.38 4.51
C ASP A 103 16.02 -7.03 5.23
N ARG A 104 16.48 -6.01 4.49
CA ARG A 104 16.63 -4.64 5.04
C ARG A 104 15.29 -4.04 5.44
N MET A 105 14.25 -4.24 4.63
CA MET A 105 12.92 -3.77 4.99
C MET A 105 12.43 -4.46 6.26
N GLN A 106 12.60 -5.77 6.43
CA GLN A 106 12.15 -6.46 7.65
C GLN A 106 12.72 -5.85 8.94
N VAL A 107 14.00 -5.45 8.94
CA VAL A 107 14.67 -4.88 10.13
C VAL A 107 14.57 -3.36 10.24
N CYS A 108 14.24 -2.65 9.15
CA CYS A 108 14.13 -1.19 9.13
C CYS A 108 12.68 -0.76 8.82
N PRO A 109 11.88 -0.40 9.84
CA PRO A 109 10.46 -0.07 9.68
C PRO A 109 10.21 1.17 8.82
N ASN A 110 11.16 2.11 8.80
CA ASN A 110 11.02 3.40 8.13
C ASN A 110 11.61 3.44 6.71
N ILE A 111 12.19 2.34 6.20
CA ILE A 111 12.60 2.29 4.79
C ILE A 111 11.33 2.38 3.92
N PRO A 112 11.24 3.36 2.99
CA PRO A 112 10.11 3.46 2.09
C PRO A 112 10.05 2.21 1.21
N PRO A 113 8.85 1.67 0.93
CA PRO A 113 8.73 0.55 0.01
C PRO A 113 9.28 0.94 -1.37
N PRO A 114 9.81 -0.03 -2.14
CA PRO A 114 10.25 0.22 -3.51
C PRO A 114 9.11 0.87 -4.30
N PRO A 115 9.41 1.87 -5.15
CA PRO A 115 8.38 2.47 -5.98
C PRO A 115 7.72 1.37 -6.84
N PRO A 116 6.41 1.46 -7.12
CA PRO A 116 5.77 0.59 -8.09
C PRO A 116 6.60 0.60 -9.37
N ILE A 117 6.84 -0.59 -9.94
CA ILE A 117 7.57 -0.69 -11.20
C ILE A 117 6.80 0.14 -12.21
N GLN A 118 7.36 1.27 -12.64
CA GLN A 118 6.85 1.95 -13.81
C GLN A 118 7.04 0.96 -14.95
N HIS A 119 5.95 0.40 -15.48
CA HIS A 119 5.99 -0.33 -16.74
C HIS A 119 6.50 0.64 -17.81
N ARG A 120 7.82 0.74 -17.96
CA ARG A 120 8.40 1.24 -19.20
C ARG A 120 8.07 0.12 -20.19
N PRO A 121 7.31 0.40 -21.28
CA PRO A 121 7.12 -0.62 -22.30
C PRO A 121 8.51 -1.08 -22.74
N HIS A 122 8.79 -2.37 -22.58
CA HIS A 122 9.95 -3.00 -23.19
C HIS A 122 9.75 -2.85 -24.70
N ASN A 123 10.44 -1.87 -25.29
CA ASN A 123 10.54 -1.80 -26.73
C ASN A 123 11.57 -2.87 -27.10
N ASP A 124 11.10 -4.09 -27.31
CA ASP A 124 11.89 -5.17 -27.88
C ASP A 124 12.16 -4.80 -29.34
N SER A 125 13.17 -3.95 -29.55
CA SER A 125 13.76 -3.67 -30.85
C SER A 125 14.91 -4.64 -31.07
N ASN A 126 14.57 -5.71 -31.80
CA ASN A 126 15.39 -6.48 -32.74
C ASN A 126 16.92 -6.39 -32.63
#